data_AF-A0A941VTT5-F1
#
_entry.id   AF-A0A941VTT5-F1
#
_cell.length_a   1.000
_cell.length_b   1.000
_cell.length_c   1.000
_cell.angle_alpha   90.00
_cell.angle_beta   90.00
_cell.angle_gamma   90.00
#
_symmetry.space_group_name_H-M   'P 1'
#
loop_
_entity.id
_entity.type
_entity.pdbx_description
1 polymer ?
#
loop_
_entity_poly.entity_id
_entity_poly.type
_entity_poly.pdbx_seq_one_letter_code
_entity_poly.pdbx_strand_id
1 'polypeptide(L)'
;MARWHITPATRADIEALTSLENRCFVRPWGRLSFEGELAGRDSGCRVVRATAPAGDEALIAYLFYRFIADEVHIYRIAVSPEWRRQGIGSQLVGECL
;
A
#
# COMPACT_ATOMS: atom_id res chain seq x y z
N MET A 1 13.04 -15.18 -9.22
CA MET A 1 11.88 -14.26 -9.10
C MET A 1 11.95 -13.64 -7.72
N ALA A 2 11.76 -12.33 -7.61
CA ALA A 2 11.78 -11.69 -6.31
C ALA A 2 10.50 -12.05 -5.54
N ARG A 3 10.64 -12.58 -4.33
CA ARG A 3 9.52 -13.03 -3.50
C ARG A 3 8.95 -11.82 -2.77
N TRP A 4 7.64 -11.63 -2.87
CA TRP A 4 6.92 -10.60 -2.16
C TRP A 4 5.67 -11.20 -1.50
N HIS A 5 5.12 -10.51 -0.51
CA HIS A 5 3.93 -10.94 0.22
C HIS A 5 3.11 -9.73 0.70
N ILE A 6 1.82 -9.94 0.97
CA ILE A 6 0.88 -8.91 1.41
C ILE A 6 0.70 -9.02 2.93
N THR A 7 0.71 -7.90 3.64
CA THR A 7 0.38 -7.82 5.07
C THR A 7 -0.58 -6.66 5.34
N PRO A 8 -1.30 -6.67 6.48
CA PRO A 8 -1.97 -5.47 6.97
C PRO A 8 -0.97 -4.32 7.14
N ALA A 9 -1.40 -3.11 6.80
CA ALA A 9 -0.63 -1.90 7.08
C ALA A 9 -0.70 -1.56 8.58
N THR A 10 0.38 -1.02 9.13
CA THR A 10 0.46 -0.60 10.53
C THR A 10 0.96 0.83 10.67
N ARG A 11 0.87 1.40 11.86
CA ARG A 11 1.41 2.73 12.14
C ARG A 11 2.92 2.83 11.94
N ALA A 12 3.64 1.71 12.11
CA ALA A 12 5.08 1.64 11.85
C ALA A 12 5.42 1.84 10.36
N ASP A 13 4.45 1.65 9.46
CA ASP A 13 4.67 1.75 8.02
C ASP A 13 4.60 3.18 7.48
N ILE A 14 4.16 4.14 8.28
CA ILE A 14 3.87 5.50 7.80
C ILE A 14 5.06 6.15 7.11
N GLU A 15 6.27 5.97 7.63
CA GLU A 15 7.47 6.54 7.03
C GLU A 15 7.76 5.92 5.65
N ALA A 16 7.67 4.59 5.56
CA ALA A 16 7.86 3.86 4.31
C ALA A 16 6.74 4.17 3.29
N LEU A 17 5.48 4.26 3.75
CA LEU A 17 4.33 4.67 2.95
C LEU A 17 4.53 6.07 2.37
N THR A 18 4.92 7.04 3.20
CA THR A 18 5.16 8.44 2.77
C THR A 18 6.32 8.50 1.76
N SER A 19 7.38 7.72 1.99
CA SER A 19 8.51 7.65 1.07
C SER A 19 8.12 7.06 -0.29
N LEU A 20 7.34 5.97 -0.28
CA LEU A 20 6.82 5.37 -1.51
C LEU A 20 5.82 6.29 -2.23
N GLU A 21 5.00 6.99 -1.46
CA GLU A 21 3.99 7.92 -1.95
C GLU A 21 4.60 9.05 -2.78
N ASN A 22 5.63 9.69 -2.24
CA ASN A 22 6.38 10.76 -2.91
C ASN A 22 7.03 10.31 -4.23
N ARG A 23 7.34 9.01 -4.35
CA ARG A 23 7.88 8.44 -5.59
C ARG A 23 6.80 8.09 -6.61
N CYS A 24 5.57 7.86 -6.15
CA CYS A 24 4.48 7.38 -7.00
C CYS A 24 3.56 8.50 -7.51
N PHE A 25 3.44 9.62 -6.79
CA PHE A 25 2.47 10.67 -7.11
C PHE A 25 3.09 12.07 -7.14
N VAL A 26 2.66 12.88 -8.10
CA VAL A 26 3.01 14.32 -8.20
C VAL A 26 2.38 15.13 -7.06
N ARG A 27 1.20 14.71 -6.57
CA ARG A 27 0.51 15.27 -5.42
C ARG A 27 0.35 14.19 -4.34
N PRO A 28 1.41 13.94 -3.55
CA PRO A 28 1.43 12.87 -2.58
C PRO A 28 0.43 13.13 -1.44
N TRP A 29 -0.11 12.06 -0.86
CA TRP A 29 -0.73 12.14 0.45
C TRP A 29 0.29 12.58 1.51
N GLY A 30 -0.18 13.41 2.43
CA GLY A 30 0.58 13.75 3.63
C GLY A 30 0.51 12.65 4.67
N ARG A 31 1.43 12.70 5.64
CA ARG A 31 1.48 11.79 6.79
C ARG A 31 0.12 11.63 7.49
N LEU A 32 -0.59 12.74 7.71
CA LEU A 32 -1.90 12.75 8.40
C LEU A 32 -2.98 11.95 7.65
N SER A 33 -2.90 11.87 6.32
CA SER A 33 -3.84 11.06 5.54
C SER A 33 -3.67 9.58 5.85
N PHE A 34 -2.42 9.09 5.87
CA PHE A 34 -2.14 7.70 6.26
C PHE A 34 -2.53 7.42 7.71
N GLU A 35 -2.24 8.34 8.64
CA GLU A 35 -2.64 8.20 10.04
C GLU A 35 -4.16 8.12 10.22
N GLY A 36 -4.90 8.98 9.50
CA GLY A 36 -6.36 8.99 9.54
C GLY A 36 -6.97 7.69 9.01
N GLU A 37 -6.45 7.18 7.89
CA GLU A 37 -6.95 5.92 7.33
C GLU A 37 -6.61 4.72 8.20
N LEU A 38 -5.39 4.64 8.76
CA LEU A 38 -4.99 3.56 9.66
C LEU A 38 -5.76 3.56 11.00
N ALA A 39 -6.32 4.71 11.41
CA ALA A 39 -7.16 4.83 12.59
C ALA A 39 -8.64 4.51 12.32
N GLY A 40 -9.06 4.42 11.05
CA GLY A 40 -10.44 4.15 10.65
C GLY A 40 -10.84 2.71 10.91
N ARG A 41 -12.00 2.50 11.56
CA ARG A 41 -12.50 1.15 11.89
C ARG A 41 -12.91 0.33 10.66
N ASP A 42 -13.37 0.99 9.61
CA ASP A 42 -13.86 0.37 8.36
C ASP A 42 -12.85 0.49 7.21
N SER A 43 -11.59 0.80 7.53
CA SER A 43 -10.51 0.97 6.55
C SER A 43 -9.75 -0.33 6.32
N GLY A 44 -9.77 -0.80 5.08
CA GLY A 44 -8.87 -1.82 4.57
C GLY A 44 -7.54 -1.19 4.17
N CYS A 45 -6.48 -1.47 4.93
CA CYS A 45 -5.12 -1.02 4.60
C CYS A 45 -4.20 -2.23 4.42
N ARG A 46 -3.58 -2.35 3.24
CA ARG A 46 -2.66 -3.43 2.87
C ARG A 46 -1.35 -2.86 2.39
N VAL A 47 -0.25 -3.55 2.69
CA VAL A 47 1.09 -3.26 2.19
C VAL A 47 1.68 -4.52 1.57
N VAL A 48 2.59 -4.33 0.62
CA VAL A 48 3.37 -5.41 0.01
C VAL A 48 4.82 -5.24 0.38
N ARG A 49 5.41 -6.32 0.87
CA ARG A 49 6.83 -6.37 1.20
C ARG A 49 7.55 -7.32 0.29
N ALA A 50 8.76 -6.92 -0.10
CA ALA A 50 9.67 -7.81 -0.81
C ALA A 50 11.02 -7.83 -0.11
N THR A 51 11.63 -9.01 -0.11
CA THR A 51 13.00 -9.18 0.38
C THR A 51 13.95 -8.55 -0.63
N ALA A 52 14.66 -7.50 -0.21
CA ALA A 52 15.75 -6.93 -0.98
C ALA A 52 16.94 -7.92 -1.04
N PRO A 53 17.85 -7.79 -2.02
CA PRO A 53 19.06 -8.62 -2.08
C PRO A 53 19.92 -8.56 -0.80
N ALA A 54 19.82 -7.47 -0.04
CA ALA A 54 20.51 -7.27 1.23
C ALA A 54 19.87 -8.02 2.42
N GLY A 55 18.72 -8.69 2.22
CA GLY A 55 18.00 -9.44 3.25
C GLY A 55 16.89 -8.67 3.96
N ASP A 56 16.90 -7.33 3.88
CA ASP A 56 15.87 -6.49 4.49
C ASP A 56 14.55 -6.51 3.69
N GLU A 57 13.43 -6.43 4.38
CA GLU A 57 12.13 -6.27 3.73
C GLU A 57 11.81 -4.82 3.42
N ALA A 58 11.57 -4.53 2.15
CA ALA A 58 11.15 -3.21 1.69
C ALA A 58 9.65 -3.18 1.43
N LEU A 59 8.97 -2.12 1.87
CA LEU A 59 7.60 -1.83 1.45
C LEU A 59 7.61 -1.33 0.00
N ILE A 60 7.07 -2.13 -0.90
CA ILE A 60 7.14 -1.90 -2.35
C ILE A 60 5.81 -1.51 -2.97
N ALA A 61 4.69 -1.73 -2.27
CA ALA A 61 3.36 -1.34 -2.71
C ALA A 61 2.40 -1.21 -1.52
N TYR A 62 1.26 -0.54 -1.72
CA TYR A 62 0.19 -0.48 -0.73
C TYR A 62 -1.18 -0.29 -1.41
N LEU A 63 -2.25 -0.59 -0.66
CA LEU A 63 -3.64 -0.30 -0.99
C LEU A 63 -4.40 0.19 0.25
N PHE A 64 -5.13 1.29 0.10
CA PHE A 64 -6.01 1.89 1.10
C PHE A 64 -7.42 2.00 0.50
N TYR A 65 -8.40 1.36 1.14
CA TYR A 65 -9.78 1.28 0.68
C TYR A 65 -10.76 1.25 1.86
N ARG A 66 -12.05 1.52 1.60
CA ARG A 66 -13.15 1.27 2.54
C ARG A 66 -14.34 0.66 1.81
N PHE A 67 -15.16 -0.07 2.55
CA PHE A 67 -16.48 -0.47 2.09
C PHE A 67 -17.50 0.61 2.47
N ILE A 68 -18.31 1.02 1.50
CA ILE A 68 -19.40 1.99 1.69
C ILE A 68 -20.65 1.34 1.11
N ALA A 69 -21.53 0.87 1.99
CA ALA A 69 -22.68 0.05 1.62
C ALA A 69 -22.28 -1.17 0.77
N ASP A 70 -22.69 -1.22 -0.49
CA ASP A 70 -22.40 -2.27 -1.47
C ASP A 70 -21.23 -1.93 -2.41
N GLU A 71 -20.55 -0.81 -2.18
CA GLU A 71 -19.42 -0.35 -2.99
C GLU A 71 -18.09 -0.44 -2.23
N VAL A 72 -17.00 -0.64 -2.99
CA VAL A 72 -15.63 -0.46 -2.50
C VAL A 72 -15.06 0.85 -3.02
N HIS A 73 -14.62 1.71 -2.12
CA HIS A 73 -13.91 2.93 -2.46
C HIS A 73 -12.41 2.71 -2.28
N ILE A 74 -11.66 2.64 -3.38
CA ILE A 74 -10.20 2.64 -3.36
C ILE A 74 -9.70 4.08 -3.25
N TYR A 75 -9.23 4.48 -2.07
CA TYR A 75 -8.72 5.83 -1.85
C TYR A 75 -7.35 6.03 -2.47
N ARG A 76 -6.49 5.02 -2.33
CA ARG A 76 -5.11 5.12 -2.79
C ARG A 76 -4.51 3.73 -3.02
N ILE A 77 -3.84 3.57 -4.14
CA ILE A 77 -3.10 2.36 -4.49
C ILE A 77 -1.80 2.76 -5.18
N ALA A 78 -0.69 2.15 -4.78
CA ALA A 78 0.60 2.43 -5.40
C ALA A 78 1.47 1.18 -5.45
N VAL A 79 2.24 1.06 -6.53
CA VAL A 79 3.36 0.13 -6.66
C VAL A 79 4.60 0.93 -7.02
N SER A 80 5.68 0.70 -6.29
CA SER A 80 7.00 1.30 -6.55
C SER A 80 7.39 1.13 -8.01
N PRO A 81 7.99 2.16 -8.65
CA PRO A 81 8.32 2.13 -10.08
C PRO A 81 9.04 0.86 -10.55
N GLU A 82 9.97 0.35 -9.76
CA GLU A 82 10.81 -0.82 -10.10
C GLU A 82 10.03 -2.14 -10.06
N TRP A 83 8.89 -2.17 -9.37
CA TRP A 83 8.07 -3.37 -9.15
C TRP A 83 6.78 -3.38 -9.96
N ARG A 84 6.59 -2.39 -10.83
CA ARG A 84 5.40 -2.30 -11.71
C ARG A 84 5.41 -3.40 -12.77
N ARG A 85 4.22 -3.66 -13.33
CA ARG A 85 3.99 -4.64 -14.42
C ARG A 85 4.30 -6.11 -14.04
N GLN A 86 4.35 -6.42 -12.75
CA GLN A 86 4.58 -7.77 -12.22
C GLN A 86 3.32 -8.39 -11.56
N GLY A 87 2.13 -7.81 -11.77
CA GLY A 87 0.87 -8.31 -11.20
C GLY A 87 0.53 -7.84 -9.78
N ILE A 88 1.47 -7.21 -9.06
CA ILE A 88 1.29 -6.76 -7.67
C ILE A 88 0.06 -5.85 -7.49
N GLY A 89 -0.13 -4.87 -8.37
CA GLY A 89 -1.28 -3.97 -8.30
C GLY A 89 -2.62 -4.71 -8.48
N SER A 90 -2.67 -5.68 -9.38
CA SER A 90 -3.86 -6.51 -9.59
C SER A 90 -4.16 -7.38 -8.38
N GLN A 91 -3.14 -7.93 -7.73
CA GLN A 91 -3.31 -8.73 -6.51
C GLN A 91 -3.74 -7.88 -5.31
N LEU A 92 -3.23 -6.65 -5.20
CA LEU A 92 -3.74 -5.70 -4.22
C LEU A 92 -5.21 -5.41 -4.42
N VAL A 93 -5.65 -5.09 -5.65
CA VAL A 93 -7.08 -4.86 -5.93
C VAL A 93 -7.93 -6.09 -5.56
N GLY A 94 -7.40 -7.30 -5.76
CA GLY A 94 -8.08 -8.53 -5.32
C GLY A 94 -8.30 -8.65 -3.81
N GLU A 95 -7.59 -7.91 -2.96
CA GLU A 95 -7.81 -7.90 -1.51
C GLU A 95 -9.09 -7.17 -1.08
N CYS A 96 -9.71 -6.42 -2.00
CA CYS A 96 -10.89 -5.60 -1.72
C CYS A 96 -12.09 -5.89 -2.62
N LEU A 97 -12.06 -7.01 -3.35
CA LEU A 97 -13.15 -7.55 -4.17
C LEU A 97 -13.74 -8.81 -3.52
#